data_AF-A0A182EZU9-F1
#
_entry.id   AF-A0A182EZU9-F1
#
_cell.length_a   1.000
_cell.length_b   1.000
_cell.length_c   1.000
_cell.angle_alpha   90.00
_cell.angle_beta   90.00
_cell.angle_gamma   90.00
#
_symmetry.space_group_name_H-M   'P 1'
#
loop_
_entity.id
_entity.type
_entity.pdbx_description
1 polymer ?
#
loop_
_entity_poly.entity_id
_entity_poly.type
_entity_poly.pdbx_seq_one_letter_code
_entity_poly.pdbx_strand_id
1 'polypeptide(L)'
;ESPNADDDDEALNHFKRTITKQNERYQLCWPWKHSEHVLSNNYGLCSGRLKSLVKRLKQNSILGSYHETIEEQLRYDIIEEVHPNDEIGIVHYLPHHEVLTPSKATTKLRIVYDAAAHLNGIKSLNESL
;
A
#
# COMPACT_ATOMS: atom_id res chain seq x y z
N GLU A 1 13.72 9.84 5.44
CA GLU A 1 13.76 10.61 6.69
C GLU A 1 14.50 9.80 7.74
N SER A 2 15.31 10.44 8.59
CA SER A 2 15.87 9.79 9.78
C SER A 2 14.75 9.62 10.81
N PRO A 3 14.70 8.52 11.59
CA PRO A 3 13.76 8.42 12.69
C PRO A 3 14.11 9.53 13.69
N ASN A 4 13.25 10.54 13.77
CA ASN A 4 13.38 11.57 14.78
C ASN A 4 12.91 10.97 16.11
N ALA A 5 13.70 11.14 17.17
CA ALA A 5 13.37 10.66 18.51
C ALA A 5 11.98 11.14 19.01
N ASP A 6 11.48 12.23 18.43
CA ASP A 6 10.16 12.81 18.69
C ASP A 6 9.00 11.87 18.25
N ASP A 7 9.13 11.21 17.10
CA ASP A 7 8.11 10.26 16.59
C ASP A 7 8.00 9.03 17.52
N ASP A 8 9.14 8.52 18.03
CA ASP A 8 9.17 7.37 18.94
C ASP A 8 8.57 7.72 20.31
N ASP A 9 8.88 8.91 20.83
CA ASP A 9 8.32 9.40 22.09
C ASP A 9 6.81 9.67 21.98
N GLU A 10 6.34 10.24 20.87
CA GLU A 10 4.91 10.43 20.60
C GLU A 10 4.17 9.09 20.50
N ALA A 11 4.73 8.13 19.75
CA ALA A 11 4.17 6.78 19.62
C ALA A 11 4.09 6.07 20.98
N LEU A 12 5.14 6.17 21.80
CA LEU A 12 5.15 5.59 23.15
C LEU A 12 4.12 6.26 24.08
N ASN A 13 3.96 7.57 23.99
CA ASN A 13 2.95 8.31 24.73
C ASN A 13 1.53 7.93 24.29
N HIS A 14 1.29 7.80 22.99
CA HIS A 14 0.02 7.31 22.45
C HIS A 14 -0.28 5.89 22.95
N PHE A 15 0.72 5.01 22.94
CA PHE A 15 0.59 3.64 23.41
C PHE A 15 0.16 3.60 24.88
N LYS A 16 0.88 4.31 25.75
CA LYS A 16 0.57 4.38 27.18
C LYS A 16 -0.82 4.93 27.45
N ARG A 17 -1.29 5.88 26.64
CA ARG A 17 -2.60 6.52 26.79
C ARG A 17 -3.76 5.63 26.35
N THR A 18 -3.57 4.79 25.34
CA THR A 18 -4.67 4.09 24.66
C THR A 18 -4.71 2.59 24.95
N ILE A 19 -3.66 2.02 25.54
CA ILE A 19 -3.66 0.61 25.93
C ILE A 19 -4.66 0.37 27.06
N THR A 20 -5.61 -0.54 26.83
CA THR A 20 -6.58 -0.98 27.84
C THR A 20 -6.66 -2.50 27.86
N LYS A 21 -6.92 -3.09 29.03
CA LYS A 21 -7.16 -4.52 29.17
C LYS A 21 -8.66 -4.77 29.23
N GLN A 22 -9.23 -5.44 28.22
CA GLN A 22 -10.64 -5.82 28.16
C GLN A 22 -10.74 -7.33 27.89
N ASN A 23 -11.56 -8.05 28.66
CA ASN A 23 -11.77 -9.50 28.51
C ASN A 23 -10.46 -10.30 28.42
N GLU A 24 -9.51 -10.03 29.33
CA GLU A 24 -8.17 -10.63 29.34
C GLU A 24 -7.29 -10.35 28.10
N ARG A 25 -7.68 -9.42 27.22
CA ARG A 25 -6.91 -9.01 26.05
C ARG A 25 -6.54 -7.54 26.11
N TYR A 26 -5.33 -7.22 25.66
CA TYR A 26 -4.94 -5.83 25.45
C TYR A 26 -5.52 -5.32 24.14
N GLN A 27 -6.15 -4.16 24.21
CA GLN A 27 -6.62 -3.39 23.07
C GLN A 27 -5.87 -2.06 23.04
N LEU A 28 -5.54 -1.60 21.84
CA LEU A 28 -4.78 -0.38 21.59
C LEU A 28 -5.46 0.39 20.47
N CYS A 29 -5.44 1.71 20.54
CA CYS A 29 -5.74 2.53 19.38
C CYS A 29 -4.52 2.59 18.45
N TRP A 30 -4.77 2.61 17.15
CA TRP A 30 -3.71 2.81 16.17
C TRP A 30 -3.12 4.22 16.30
N PRO A 31 -1.79 4.36 16.33
CA PRO A 31 -1.10 5.64 16.47
C PRO A 31 -1.06 6.37 15.10
N TRP A 32 -2.22 6.72 14.57
CA TRP A 32 -2.32 7.44 13.30
C TRP A 32 -1.65 8.81 13.37
N LYS A 33 -0.91 9.18 12.33
CA LYS A 33 -0.36 10.54 12.21
C LYS A 33 -1.50 11.52 11.92
N HIS A 34 -1.49 12.68 12.58
CA HIS A 34 -2.39 13.77 12.22
C HIS A 34 -1.96 14.37 10.87
N SER A 35 -2.66 14.00 9.81
CA SER A 35 -2.43 14.53 8.46
C SER A 35 -3.51 15.54 8.11
N GLU A 36 -3.14 16.82 8.03
CA GLU A 36 -3.96 17.87 7.40
C GLU A 36 -3.72 17.95 5.88
N HIS A 37 -2.93 17.03 5.32
CA HIS A 37 -2.43 17.16 3.96
C HIS A 37 -3.37 16.54 2.93
N VAL A 38 -3.53 17.26 1.82
CA VAL A 38 -4.24 16.77 0.64
C VAL A 38 -3.37 15.70 -0.04
N LEU A 39 -3.80 14.44 0.06
CA LEU A 39 -3.19 13.34 -0.67
C LEU A 39 -3.53 13.49 -2.17
N SER A 40 -2.50 13.59 -3.02
CA SER A 40 -2.69 13.61 -4.48
C SER A 40 -3.13 12.24 -4.97
N ASN A 41 -3.92 12.16 -6.05
CA ASN A 41 -4.42 10.87 -6.53
C ASN A 41 -3.36 9.97 -7.19
N ASN A 42 -2.22 10.50 -7.66
CA ASN A 42 -1.18 9.74 -8.37
C ASN A 42 -1.60 9.02 -9.68
N TYR A 43 -2.75 9.32 -10.30
CA TYR A 43 -3.25 8.58 -11.46
C TYR A 43 -2.25 8.56 -12.63
N GLY A 44 -1.75 9.73 -13.04
CA GLY A 44 -0.82 9.85 -14.17
C GLY A 44 0.49 9.08 -13.96
N LEU A 45 1.03 9.12 -12.72
CA LEU A 45 2.21 8.38 -12.32
C LEU A 45 1.97 6.87 -12.43
N CYS A 46 0.85 6.38 -11.89
CA CYS A 46 0.48 4.97 -11.90
C CYS A 46 0.23 4.46 -13.32
N SER A 47 -0.49 5.22 -14.14
CA SER A 47 -0.75 4.88 -15.54
C SER A 47 0.55 4.75 -16.35
N GLY A 48 1.51 5.67 -16.15
CA GLY A 48 2.83 5.59 -16.77
C GLY A 48 3.64 4.36 -16.33
N ARG A 49 3.65 4.06 -15.02
CA ARG A 49 4.32 2.88 -14.47
C ARG A 49 3.66 1.58 -14.95
N LEU A 50 2.34 1.53 -15.05
CA LEU A 50 1.58 0.37 -15.55
C LEU A 50 1.95 0.02 -16.99
N LYS A 51 2.04 1.02 -17.88
CA LYS A 51 2.47 0.80 -19.28
C LYS A 51 3.87 0.15 -19.35
N SER A 52 4.79 0.65 -18.54
CA SER A 52 6.15 0.12 -18.45
C SER A 52 6.20 -1.28 -17.84
N LEU A 53 5.40 -1.53 -16.80
CA LEU A 53 5.23 -2.83 -16.16
C LEU A 53 4.76 -3.88 -17.18
N VAL A 54 3.64 -3.63 -17.87
CA VAL A 54 3.08 -4.57 -18.84
C VAL A 54 4.09 -4.93 -19.92
N LYS A 55 4.84 -3.94 -20.45
CA LYS A 55 5.91 -4.20 -21.42
C LYS A 55 6.97 -5.16 -20.87
N ARG A 56 7.45 -4.90 -19.65
CA ARG A 56 8.47 -5.71 -18.98
C ARG A 56 7.98 -7.13 -18.67
N LEU A 57 6.75 -7.27 -18.17
CA LEU A 57 6.14 -8.58 -17.88
C LEU A 57 6.01 -9.45 -19.14
N LYS A 58 5.66 -8.84 -20.29
CA LYS A 58 5.62 -9.53 -21.59
C LYS A 58 7.01 -9.98 -22.04
N GLN A 59 8.00 -9.10 -21.95
CA GLN A 59 9.39 -9.40 -22.32
C GLN A 59 9.98 -10.55 -21.49
N ASN A 60 9.60 -10.63 -20.21
CA ASN A 60 10.06 -11.66 -19.29
C ASN A 60 9.15 -12.91 -19.29
N SER A 61 8.12 -12.98 -20.14
CA SER A 61 7.19 -14.11 -20.24
C SER A 61 6.47 -14.48 -18.93
N ILE A 62 6.23 -13.50 -18.04
CA ILE A 62 5.57 -13.69 -16.74
C ILE A 62 4.21 -12.99 -16.63
N LEU A 63 3.71 -12.40 -17.71
CA LEU A 63 2.42 -11.70 -17.71
C LEU A 63 1.25 -12.63 -17.29
N GLY A 64 1.28 -13.90 -17.70
CA GLY A 64 0.25 -14.89 -17.34
C GLY A 64 0.18 -15.10 -15.82
N SER A 65 1.30 -15.46 -15.20
CA SER A 65 1.38 -15.65 -13.74
C SER A 65 1.07 -14.37 -12.96
N TYR A 66 1.42 -13.20 -13.52
CA TYR A 66 1.05 -11.92 -12.93
C TYR A 66 -0.47 -11.71 -12.91
N HIS A 67 -1.13 -11.99 -14.03
CA HIS A 67 -2.58 -11.91 -14.14
C HIS A 67 -3.27 -12.92 -13.21
N GLU A 68 -2.80 -14.17 -13.17
CA GLU A 68 -3.29 -15.19 -12.23
C GLU A 68 -3.23 -14.72 -10.77
N THR A 69 -2.15 -14.03 -10.38
CA THR A 69 -2.02 -13.49 -9.02
C THR A 69 -3.05 -12.39 -8.73
N ILE A 70 -3.37 -11.53 -9.70
CA ILE A 70 -4.43 -10.52 -9.56
C ILE A 70 -5.80 -11.19 -9.44
N GLU A 71 -6.09 -12.18 -10.28
CA GLU A 71 -7.36 -12.94 -10.25
C GLU A 71 -7.53 -13.72 -8.93
N GLU A 72 -6.45 -14.25 -8.37
CA GLU A 72 -6.46 -14.86 -7.04
C GLU A 72 -6.77 -13.83 -5.95
N GLN A 73 -6.16 -12.64 -6.00
CA GLN A 73 -6.47 -11.57 -5.05
C GLN A 73 -7.94 -11.15 -5.13
N LEU A 74 -8.49 -11.05 -6.34
CA LEU A 74 -9.91 -10.75 -6.54
C LEU A 74 -10.81 -11.85 -5.98
N ARG A 75 -10.49 -13.13 -6.25
CA ARG A 75 -11.25 -14.30 -5.75
C ARG A 75 -11.22 -14.43 -4.22
N TYR A 76 -10.17 -13.95 -3.58
CA TYR A 76 -10.02 -13.97 -2.12
C TYR A 76 -10.54 -12.70 -1.44
N ASP A 77 -11.24 -11.83 -2.18
CA ASP A 77 -11.73 -10.54 -1.68
C ASP A 77 -10.63 -9.67 -1.03
N ILE A 78 -9.40 -9.78 -1.54
CA ILE A 78 -8.26 -8.93 -1.14
C ILE A 78 -8.30 -7.61 -1.90
N ILE A 79 -8.79 -7.65 -3.15
CA ILE A 79 -9.02 -6.49 -4.02
C ILE A 79 -10.43 -6.58 -4.60
N GLU A 80 -10.96 -5.46 -5.04
CA GLU A 80 -12.26 -5.37 -5.72
C GLU A 80 -12.16 -4.50 -6.98
N GLU A 81 -13.10 -4.69 -7.90
CA GLU A 81 -13.26 -3.80 -9.05
C GLU A 81 -13.95 -2.51 -8.60
N VAL A 82 -13.33 -1.36 -8.88
CA VAL A 82 -13.89 -0.05 -8.53
C VAL A 82 -14.85 0.41 -9.62
N HIS A 83 -16.14 0.61 -9.29
CA HIS A 83 -17.06 1.23 -10.24
C HIS A 83 -16.86 2.77 -10.28
N PRO A 84 -17.12 3.43 -11.43
CA PRO A 84 -16.98 4.88 -11.55
C PRO A 84 -17.79 5.69 -10.53
N ASN A 85 -18.85 5.10 -9.96
CA ASN A 85 -19.70 5.75 -8.97
C ASN A 85 -19.23 5.55 -7.52
N ASP A 86 -18.23 4.69 -7.30
CA ASP A 86 -17.73 4.32 -5.98
C ASP A 86 -16.57 5.22 -5.53
N GLU A 87 -16.12 6.14 -6.39
CA GLU A 87 -15.09 7.14 -6.08
C GLU A 87 -15.64 8.23 -5.13
N ILE A 88 -15.77 7.88 -3.85
CA ILE A 88 -16.24 8.78 -2.79
C ILE A 88 -15.05 9.17 -1.89
N GLY A 89 -14.83 10.46 -1.69
CA GLY A 89 -13.79 10.96 -0.78
C GLY A 89 -12.40 11.08 -1.41
N ILE A 90 -11.36 10.66 -0.69
CA ILE A 90 -9.96 10.74 -1.12
C ILE A 90 -9.62 9.51 -1.95
N VAL A 91 -9.36 9.70 -3.24
CA VAL A 91 -8.91 8.64 -4.16
C VAL A 91 -7.39 8.72 -4.33
N HIS A 92 -6.71 7.59 -4.14
CA HIS A 92 -5.26 7.47 -4.30
C HIS A 92 -4.87 6.18 -5.02
N TYR A 93 -4.21 6.30 -6.17
CA TYR A 93 -3.75 5.17 -6.96
C TYR A 93 -2.35 4.75 -6.52
N LEU A 94 -2.18 3.44 -6.34
CA LEU A 94 -0.91 2.84 -5.99
C LEU A 94 -0.28 2.16 -7.21
N PRO A 95 0.95 2.51 -7.59
CA PRO A 95 1.66 1.73 -8.57
C PRO A 95 2.01 0.37 -7.97
N HIS A 96 2.04 -0.65 -8.82
CA HIS A 96 2.35 -2.00 -8.40
C HIS A 96 3.42 -2.62 -9.29
N HIS A 97 4.13 -3.63 -8.77
CA HIS A 97 5.15 -4.37 -9.52
C HIS A 97 5.31 -5.79 -8.97
N GLU A 98 5.92 -6.66 -9.77
CA GLU A 98 6.27 -8.01 -9.37
C GLU A 98 7.57 -8.05 -8.55
N VAL A 99 7.58 -8.92 -7.55
CA VAL A 99 8.77 -9.39 -6.87
C VAL A 99 8.87 -10.89 -7.09
N LEU A 100 9.93 -11.31 -7.79
CA LEU A 100 10.22 -12.72 -8.03
C LEU A 100 11.06 -13.26 -6.88
N THR A 101 10.58 -14.33 -6.26
CA THR A 101 11.34 -15.10 -5.26
C THR A 101 11.38 -16.58 -5.66
N PRO A 102 12.18 -16.95 -6.67
CA PRO A 102 12.20 -18.31 -7.22
C PRO A 102 12.62 -19.38 -6.21
N SER A 103 13.40 -18.99 -5.19
CA SER A 103 13.90 -19.85 -4.13
C SER A 103 12.88 -20.13 -3.02
N LYS A 104 11.72 -19.46 -3.01
CA LYS A 104 10.69 -19.70 -1.99
C LYS A 104 9.76 -20.84 -2.39
N ALA A 105 9.42 -21.68 -1.42
CA ALA A 105 8.58 -22.86 -1.60
C ALA A 105 7.11 -22.53 -1.92
N THR A 106 6.60 -21.40 -1.41
CA THR A 106 5.19 -21.02 -1.56
C THR A 106 4.97 -20.16 -2.80
N THR A 107 5.25 -18.86 -2.72
CA THR A 107 4.87 -17.89 -3.75
C THR A 107 6.09 -17.42 -4.52
N LYS A 108 6.21 -17.88 -5.77
CA LYS A 108 7.33 -17.55 -6.67
C LYS A 108 7.23 -16.12 -7.23
N LEU A 109 6.02 -15.59 -7.39
CA LEU A 109 5.74 -14.23 -7.85
C LEU A 109 4.78 -13.55 -6.87
N ARG A 110 5.17 -12.40 -6.33
CA ARG A 110 4.29 -11.58 -5.48
C ARG A 110 4.08 -10.21 -6.11
N ILE A 111 2.91 -9.63 -5.90
CA ILE A 111 2.60 -8.26 -6.32
C ILE A 111 2.76 -7.35 -5.12
N VAL A 112 3.55 -6.30 -5.28
CA VAL A 112 3.76 -5.26 -4.28
C VAL A 112 3.09 -3.98 -4.74
N TYR A 113 2.22 -3.43 -3.90
CA TYR A 113 1.60 -2.12 -4.06
C TYR A 113 2.47 -1.09 -3.33
N ASP A 114 3.00 -0.12 -4.07
CA ASP A 114 4.00 0.85 -3.61
C ASP A 114 3.32 2.11 -3.06
N ALA A 115 2.98 2.08 -1.77
CA ALA A 115 2.42 3.21 -1.02
C ALA A 115 3.42 4.32 -0.69
N ALA A 116 4.70 4.14 -1.02
CA ALA A 116 5.72 5.19 -0.92
C ALA A 116 5.80 6.05 -2.20
N ALA A 117 5.14 5.63 -3.29
CA ALA A 117 5.11 6.41 -4.52
C ALA A 117 4.38 7.74 -4.34
N HIS A 118 5.01 8.81 -4.80
CA HIS A 118 4.45 10.16 -4.75
C HIS A 118 5.00 11.02 -5.89
N LEU A 119 4.32 12.13 -6.16
CA LEU A 119 4.82 13.20 -7.01
C LEU A 119 5.82 14.06 -6.23
N ASN A 120 6.82 14.60 -6.91
CA ASN A 120 7.83 15.46 -6.27
C ASN A 120 7.18 16.60 -5.47
N GLY A 121 7.54 16.70 -4.20
CA GLY A 121 7.02 17.73 -3.29
C GLY A 121 5.64 17.44 -2.69
N ILE A 122 5.05 16.26 -2.96
CA ILE A 122 3.81 15.79 -2.34
C ILE A 122 4.12 14.59 -1.44
N LYS A 123 3.51 14.51 -0.27
CA LYS A 123 3.63 13.34 0.61
C LYS A 123 3.02 12.09 -0.03
N SER A 124 3.66 10.96 0.20
CA SER A 124 3.16 9.63 -0.13
C SER A 124 2.07 9.18 0.85
N LEU A 125 1.38 8.09 0.52
CA LEU A 125 0.41 7.47 1.42
C LEU A 125 1.07 7.03 2.73
N ASN A 126 2.28 6.45 2.66
CA ASN A 126 3.05 6.05 3.84
C ASN A 126 3.42 7.21 4.77
N GLU A 127 3.59 8.42 4.23
CA GLU A 127 3.89 9.62 5.03
C GLU A 127 2.63 10.32 5.56
N SER A 128 1.45 9.88 5.10
CA SER A 128 0.15 10.50 5.40
C SER A 128 -0.72 9.67 6.35
N LEU A 129 -0.28 8.46 6.73
CA LEU A 129 -0.96 7.53 7.64
C LEU A 129 -0.18 7.35 8.95
#